data_AF-A0A8A3PHI5-F1
#
_entry.id   AF-A0A8A3PHI5-F1
#
_cell.length_a   1.000
_cell.length_b   1.000
_cell.length_c   1.000
_cell.angle_alpha   90.00
_cell.angle_beta   90.00
_cell.angle_gamma   90.00
#
_symmetry.space_group_name_H-M   'P 1'
#
loop_
_entity.id
_entity.type
_entity.pdbx_description
1 polymer ?
#
loop_
_entity_poly.entity_id
_entity_poly.type
_entity_poly.pdbx_seq_one_letter_code
_entity_poly.pdbx_strand_id
1 'polypeptide(L)'
;MYAFHQEQHLYALHMAQEAMLNSAREKSWVMTSNEAGFVKLPNERILYTSPPRTSLQISSTTTPAGAEPYLAKSDAGVVYITNQRIVYLPSTPAPDLESFSSPILNLQDSYVRAPFFGANYWTALCKPVSGGGIPPDYPSVELKMTFREGGAFDFHSCLEQIKERLYQVYSVAREHGGTGTSGVDLANMDLEQLPAYEPAREFTDAAPIVAQDSGVASTTGSSRPETFTAPAEPPPDYEEAQAHAVSVDLDQRLREQAERQ
;
A
#
# COMPACT_ATOMS: atom_id res chain seq x y z
N MET A 1 13.13 58.81 20.47
CA MET A 1 13.97 57.81 19.75
C MET A 1 13.97 56.43 20.39
N TYR A 2 13.84 56.28 21.71
CA TYR A 2 13.89 54.96 22.38
C TYR A 2 12.73 54.01 22.04
N ALA A 3 11.49 54.51 21.97
CA ALA A 3 10.31 53.68 21.71
C ALA A 3 10.32 53.01 20.33
N PHE A 4 10.76 53.73 19.30
CA PHE A 4 10.84 53.21 17.92
C PHE A 4 11.85 52.07 17.79
N HIS A 5 12.98 52.17 18.53
CA HIS A 5 14.00 51.12 18.53
C HIS A 5 13.51 49.85 19.23
N GLN A 6 12.68 50.00 20.26
CA GLN A 6 12.07 48.89 20.99
C GLN A 6 11.02 48.16 20.15
N GLU A 7 10.19 48.89 19.40
CA GLU A 7 9.24 48.28 18.44
C GLU A 7 9.96 47.51 17.33
N GLN A 8 11.04 48.08 16.76
CA GLN A 8 11.82 47.38 15.75
C GLN A 8 12.48 46.11 16.29
N HIS A 9 12.94 46.13 17.54
CA HIS A 9 13.51 44.94 18.18
C HIS A 9 12.45 43.85 18.41
N LEU A 10 11.26 44.21 18.88
CA LEU A 10 10.15 43.27 19.06
C LEU A 10 9.69 42.68 17.72
N TYR A 11 9.61 43.50 16.68
CA TYR A 11 9.26 43.04 15.34
C TYR A 11 10.30 42.06 14.78
N ALA A 12 11.60 42.33 14.97
CA ALA A 12 12.66 41.42 14.56
C ALA A 12 12.61 40.07 15.31
N LEU A 13 12.28 40.08 16.60
CA LEU A 13 12.09 38.84 17.38
C LEU A 13 10.89 38.03 16.89
N HIS A 14 9.78 38.70 16.59
CA HIS A 14 8.58 38.05 16.04
C HIS A 14 8.87 37.39 14.67
N MET A 15 9.54 38.12 13.77
CA MET A 15 9.95 37.61 12.46
C MET A 15 10.93 36.42 12.57
N ALA A 16 11.86 36.47 13.52
CA ALA A 16 12.78 35.35 13.77
C ALA A 16 12.05 34.11 14.30
N GLN A 17 11.05 34.30 15.17
CA GLN A 17 10.20 33.22 15.67
C GLN A 17 9.34 32.61 14.55
N GLU A 18 8.73 33.42 13.69
CA GLU A 18 7.97 32.94 12.54
C GLU A 18 8.85 32.19 11.54
N ALA A 19 10.07 32.67 11.27
CA ALA A 19 11.03 31.98 10.41
C ALA A 19 11.44 30.62 11.00
N MET A 20 11.67 30.55 12.32
CA MET A 20 11.95 29.28 13.01
C MET A 20 10.77 28.31 12.95
N LEU A 21 9.55 28.78 13.18
CA LEU A 21 8.34 27.96 13.10
C LEU A 21 8.07 27.47 11.67
N ASN A 22 8.30 28.32 10.66
CA ASN A 22 8.16 27.92 9.27
C ASN A 22 9.21 26.89 8.86
N SER A 23 10.48 27.07 9.28
CA SER A 23 11.53 26.08 9.04
C SER A 23 11.24 24.74 9.74
N ALA A 24 10.65 24.75 10.93
CA ALA A 24 10.20 23.55 11.61
C ALA A 24 9.05 22.85 10.82
N ARG A 25 8.07 23.62 10.34
CA ARG A 25 6.96 23.11 9.52
C ARG A 25 7.42 22.49 8.20
N GLU A 26 8.47 23.01 7.57
CA GLU A 26 9.05 22.44 6.34
C GLU A 26 9.57 20.99 6.52
N LYS A 27 9.88 20.62 7.77
CA LYS A 27 10.42 19.29 8.14
C LYS A 27 9.41 18.45 8.94
N SER A 28 8.16 18.90 9.01
CA SER A 28 7.02 18.18 9.56
C SER A 28 6.10 17.74 8.42
N TRP A 29 6.22 16.47 8.04
CA TRP A 29 5.48 15.88 6.92
C TRP A 29 4.06 15.48 7.26
N VAL A 30 3.74 15.37 8.55
CA VAL A 30 2.41 15.01 9.03
C VAL A 30 2.02 15.89 10.21
N MET A 31 0.78 16.38 10.18
CA MET A 31 0.19 17.05 11.34
C MET A 31 0.09 16.04 12.48
N THR A 32 0.80 16.29 13.58
CA THR A 32 0.72 15.51 14.79
C THR A 32 -0.53 15.90 15.59
N SER A 33 -1.18 14.92 16.21
CA SER A 33 -2.27 15.15 17.16
C SER A 33 -1.70 15.26 18.57
N ASN A 34 -2.39 15.96 19.47
CA ASN A 34 -2.02 16.06 20.89
C ASN A 34 -1.93 14.68 21.58
N GLU A 35 -2.53 13.63 21.01
CA GLU A 35 -2.55 12.26 21.57
C GLU A 35 -1.44 11.33 21.05
N ALA A 36 -0.24 11.84 20.81
CA ALA A 36 0.93 11.04 20.37
C ALA A 36 0.69 10.23 19.08
N GLY A 37 -0.10 10.78 18.16
CA GLY A 37 -0.43 10.18 16.86
C GLY A 37 -0.37 11.20 15.74
N PHE A 38 -0.89 10.82 14.56
CA PHE A 38 -0.93 11.69 13.38
C PHE A 38 -2.35 11.85 12.84
N VAL A 39 -2.60 12.99 12.17
CA VAL A 39 -3.87 13.27 11.53
C VAL A 39 -4.00 12.44 10.25
N LYS A 40 -4.99 11.56 10.24
CA LYS A 40 -5.34 10.70 9.11
C LYS A 40 -6.01 11.52 8.01
N LEU A 41 -5.64 11.26 6.76
CA LEU A 41 -6.34 11.77 5.58
C LEU A 41 -7.75 11.18 5.51
N PRO A 42 -8.67 11.79 4.74
CA PRO A 42 -9.95 11.16 4.45
C PRO A 42 -9.72 9.74 3.97
N ASN A 43 -10.51 8.79 4.47
CA ASN A 43 -10.43 7.39 4.05
C ASN A 43 -9.07 6.70 4.36
N GLU A 44 -8.23 7.29 5.22
CA GLU A 44 -6.95 6.71 5.66
C GLU A 44 -7.16 5.75 6.85
N ARG A 45 -6.72 4.50 6.69
CA ARG A 45 -6.76 3.45 7.73
C ARG A 45 -5.34 2.95 7.99
N ILE A 46 -5.01 2.72 9.27
CA ILE A 46 -3.74 2.12 9.67
C ILE A 46 -3.85 0.61 9.49
N LEU A 47 -2.92 0.04 8.73
CA LEU A 47 -2.86 -1.40 8.42
C LEU A 47 -1.75 -2.10 9.20
N TYR A 48 -0.70 -1.37 9.56
CA TYR A 48 0.41 -1.88 10.38
C TYR A 48 0.98 -0.79 11.28
N THR A 49 1.42 -1.19 12.48
CA THR A 49 2.15 -0.35 13.44
C THR A 49 3.39 -1.11 13.91
N SER A 50 4.57 -0.52 13.78
CA SER A 50 5.80 -1.13 14.26
C SER A 50 5.95 -1.03 15.79
N PRO A 51 6.89 -1.79 16.38
CA PRO A 51 7.35 -1.51 17.72
C PRO A 51 7.96 -0.09 17.85
N PRO A 52 7.93 0.51 19.06
CA PRO A 52 8.36 1.88 19.32
C PRO A 52 9.88 2.12 19.23
N ARG A 53 10.70 1.06 19.23
CA ARG A 53 12.15 1.19 19.06
C ARG A 53 12.59 0.98 17.61
N THR A 54 11.84 1.55 16.66
CA THR A 54 12.19 1.54 15.24
C THR A 54 12.93 2.83 14.87
N SER A 55 14.18 2.70 14.44
CA SER A 55 14.96 3.86 13.97
C SER A 55 14.74 4.10 12.48
N LEU A 56 14.80 5.35 12.04
CA LEU A 56 14.76 5.74 10.63
C LEU A 56 16.02 6.51 10.27
N GLN A 57 16.61 6.18 9.12
CA GLN A 57 17.65 6.96 8.48
C GLN A 57 17.24 7.23 7.02
N ILE A 58 17.41 8.47 6.59
CA ILE A 58 17.17 8.94 5.22
C ILE A 58 18.51 9.48 4.71
N SER A 59 19.03 8.93 3.62
CA SER A 59 20.30 9.37 3.04
C SER A 59 20.22 9.51 1.52
N SER A 60 20.92 10.50 0.96
CA SER A 60 21.06 10.62 -0.50
C SER A 60 21.83 9.44 -1.08
N THR A 61 21.31 8.83 -2.14
CA THR A 61 21.98 7.74 -2.88
C THR A 61 23.08 8.25 -3.80
N THR A 62 22.89 9.44 -4.37
CA THR A 62 23.83 10.12 -5.24
C THR A 62 23.86 11.59 -4.86
N THR A 63 25.06 12.13 -4.68
CA THR A 63 25.26 13.54 -4.38
C THR A 63 25.53 14.29 -5.68
N PRO A 64 24.73 15.30 -6.04
CA PRO A 64 25.01 16.15 -7.19
C PRO A 64 26.37 16.85 -7.03
N ALA A 65 27.03 17.14 -8.15
CA ALA A 65 28.35 17.79 -8.13
C ALA A 65 28.25 19.17 -7.45
N GLY A 66 28.94 19.33 -6.31
CA GLY A 66 28.98 20.58 -5.53
C GLY A 66 27.87 20.72 -4.47
N ALA A 67 27.03 19.70 -4.26
CA ALA A 67 26.07 19.65 -3.16
C ALA A 67 26.60 18.79 -2.00
N GLU A 68 26.14 19.06 -0.78
CA GLU A 68 26.40 18.20 0.38
C GLU A 68 25.48 16.96 0.35
N PRO A 69 25.87 15.81 0.92
CA PRO A 69 24.97 14.66 1.04
C PRO A 69 23.81 14.97 2.00
N TYR A 70 22.59 14.62 1.61
CA TYR A 70 21.43 14.75 2.48
C TYR A 70 21.42 13.61 3.50
N LEU A 71 21.27 13.93 4.78
CA LEU A 71 21.14 12.95 5.87
C LEU A 71 20.17 13.45 6.93
N ALA A 72 19.12 12.66 7.19
CA ALA A 72 18.22 12.83 8.33
C ALA A 72 18.11 11.51 9.08
N LYS A 73 18.10 11.53 10.42
CA LYS A 73 18.04 10.31 11.23
C LYS A 73 17.25 10.49 12.52
N SER A 74 16.66 9.39 12.97
CA SER A 74 16.03 9.26 14.28
C SER A 74 16.35 7.88 14.86
N ASP A 75 16.77 7.84 16.12
CA ASP A 75 17.23 6.62 16.78
C ASP A 75 16.09 5.73 17.30
N ALA A 76 14.88 6.26 17.48
CA ALA A 76 13.72 5.54 17.98
C ALA A 76 12.43 6.23 17.53
N GLY A 77 11.37 5.46 17.35
CA GLY A 77 10.10 5.93 16.81
C GLY A 77 9.22 4.78 16.35
N VAL A 78 8.04 5.14 15.87
CA VAL A 78 7.04 4.20 15.35
C VAL A 78 6.85 4.48 13.87
N VAL A 79 6.89 3.43 13.05
CA VAL A 79 6.42 3.48 11.66
C VAL A 79 5.03 2.85 11.55
N TYR A 80 4.16 3.55 10.83
CA TYR A 80 2.82 3.12 10.46
C TYR A 80 2.78 2.86 8.96
N ILE A 81 2.10 1.81 8.54
CA ILE A 81 1.67 1.63 7.15
C ILE A 81 0.17 1.89 7.13
N THR A 82 -0.27 2.79 6.25
CA THR A 82 -1.69 3.02 5.97
C THR A 82 -2.07 2.46 4.61
N ASN A 83 -3.34 2.57 4.21
CA ASN A 83 -3.76 2.25 2.84
C ASN A 83 -3.28 3.27 1.79
N GLN A 84 -2.56 4.32 2.18
CA GLN A 84 -2.14 5.41 1.27
C GLN A 84 -0.62 5.67 1.33
N ARG A 85 -0.02 5.61 2.51
CA ARG A 85 1.35 6.04 2.76
C ARG A 85 2.00 5.28 3.91
N ILE A 86 3.32 5.40 4.00
CA ILE A 86 4.04 5.15 5.25
C ILE A 86 4.15 6.45 6.04
N VAL A 87 4.05 6.37 7.36
CA VAL A 87 4.25 7.49 8.28
C VAL A 87 5.21 7.07 9.36
N TYR A 88 6.24 7.88 9.62
CA TYR A 88 7.16 7.67 10.72
C TYR A 88 7.07 8.82 11.71
N LEU A 89 6.91 8.48 12.99
CA LEU A 89 6.90 9.41 14.11
C LEU A 89 8.11 9.11 15.01
N PRO A 90 9.13 9.98 15.03
CA PRO A 90 10.23 9.90 16.00
C PRO A 90 9.72 9.93 17.45
N SER A 91 10.34 9.14 18.33
CA SER A 91 10.09 9.25 19.78
C SER A 91 10.59 10.59 20.34
N THR A 92 11.67 11.12 19.76
CA THR A 92 12.24 12.43 20.08
C THR A 92 12.34 13.21 18.77
N PRO A 93 11.33 14.02 18.41
CA PRO A 93 11.37 14.85 17.20
C PRO A 93 12.59 15.76 17.21
N ALA A 94 13.33 15.78 16.11
CA ALA A 94 14.52 16.61 15.94
C ALA A 94 14.28 17.68 14.87
N PRO A 95 15.00 18.82 14.89
CA PRO A 95 14.88 19.85 13.87
C PRO A 95 15.18 19.38 12.45
N ASP A 96 15.78 18.21 12.25
CA ASP A 96 16.06 17.63 10.93
C ASP A 96 15.06 16.56 10.50
N LEU A 97 14.26 16.06 11.45
CA LEU A 97 13.29 15.00 11.24
C LEU A 97 12.24 15.06 12.35
N GLU A 98 11.16 15.82 12.12
CA GLU A 98 10.07 15.96 13.09
C GLU A 98 9.03 14.84 12.90
N SER A 99 8.72 14.52 11.65
CA SER A 99 7.95 13.35 11.23
C SER A 99 8.48 12.91 9.87
N PHE A 100 7.95 11.86 9.26
CA PHE A 100 8.22 11.55 7.86
C PHE A 100 7.00 10.87 7.26
N SER A 101 6.70 11.16 6.00
CA SER A 101 5.61 10.51 5.27
C SER A 101 5.99 10.34 3.81
N SER A 102 5.70 9.18 3.25
CA SER A 102 5.89 8.91 1.82
C SER A 102 4.75 8.04 1.27
N PRO A 103 4.18 8.38 0.10
CA PRO A 103 3.23 7.52 -0.59
C PRO A 103 3.82 6.12 -0.82
N ILE A 104 2.99 5.08 -0.67
CA ILE A 104 3.46 3.69 -0.79
C ILE A 104 4.10 3.42 -2.17
N LEU A 105 3.53 4.01 -3.23
CA LEU A 105 4.02 3.86 -4.60
C LEU A 105 5.33 4.61 -4.91
N ASN A 106 5.78 5.49 -4.01
CA ASN A 106 7.06 6.17 -4.15
C ASN A 106 8.24 5.32 -3.63
N LEU A 107 7.95 4.19 -2.98
CA LEU A 107 8.93 3.26 -2.44
C LEU A 107 9.27 2.18 -3.48
N GLN A 108 10.56 2.05 -3.79
CA GLN A 108 11.10 1.16 -4.81
C GLN A 108 12.23 0.31 -4.23
N ASP A 109 12.48 -0.84 -4.85
CA ASP A 109 13.59 -1.73 -4.51
C ASP A 109 13.70 -2.05 -3.01
N SER A 110 12.54 -2.30 -2.38
CA SER A 110 12.42 -2.60 -0.96
C SER A 110 12.91 -4.00 -0.64
N TYR A 111 13.70 -4.14 0.42
CA TYR A 111 14.18 -5.44 0.90
C TYR A 111 14.38 -5.45 2.42
N VAL A 112 14.29 -6.63 3.02
CA VAL A 112 14.53 -6.87 4.44
C VAL A 112 15.75 -7.76 4.63
N ARG A 113 16.56 -7.48 5.66
CA ARG A 113 17.75 -8.28 6.01
C ARG A 113 17.74 -8.59 7.50
N ALA A 114 18.09 -9.84 7.80
CA ALA A 114 18.35 -10.31 9.15
C ALA A 114 19.83 -10.66 9.29
N PRO A 115 20.66 -9.75 9.82
CA PRO A 115 22.06 -10.05 10.08
C PRO A 115 22.17 -11.09 11.21
N PHE A 116 23.22 -11.93 11.18
CA PHE A 116 23.49 -12.92 12.24
C PHE A 116 23.64 -12.29 13.63
N PHE A 117 24.15 -11.06 13.67
CA PHE A 117 24.24 -10.25 14.87
C PHE A 117 23.70 -8.85 14.59
N GLY A 118 22.87 -8.35 15.49
CA GLY A 118 22.22 -7.04 15.37
C GLY A 118 20.73 -7.12 15.05
N ALA A 119 20.12 -5.96 14.88
CA ALA A 119 18.70 -5.84 14.59
C ALA A 119 18.41 -6.02 13.10
N ASN A 120 17.25 -6.57 12.79
CA ASN A 120 16.75 -6.66 11.42
C ASN A 120 16.51 -5.24 10.89
N TYR A 121 16.79 -5.04 9.61
CA TYR A 121 16.53 -3.78 8.96
C TYR A 121 15.81 -3.99 7.64
N TRP A 122 15.02 -2.98 7.28
CA TRP A 122 14.37 -2.84 6.01
C TRP A 122 14.95 -1.62 5.31
N THR A 123 15.18 -1.74 4.00
CA THR A 123 15.68 -0.64 3.18
C THR A 123 14.81 -0.49 1.94
N ALA A 124 14.66 0.73 1.44
CA ALA A 124 14.06 1.02 0.14
C ALA A 124 14.56 2.34 -0.44
N LEU A 125 14.42 2.49 -1.75
CA LEU A 125 14.56 3.77 -2.44
C LEU A 125 13.24 4.53 -2.40
N CYS A 126 13.27 5.78 -1.96
CA CYS A 126 12.11 6.66 -1.93
C CYS A 126 12.29 7.79 -2.93
N LYS A 127 11.28 7.96 -3.80
CA LYS A 127 11.18 9.12 -4.69
C LYS A 127 10.61 10.32 -3.94
N PRO A 128 11.35 11.44 -3.82
CA PRO A 128 10.84 12.65 -3.17
C PRO A 128 9.61 13.21 -3.88
N VAL A 129 8.75 13.87 -3.10
CA VAL A 129 7.60 14.64 -3.63
C VAL A 129 7.87 16.13 -3.46
N SER A 130 7.36 16.94 -4.39
CA SER A 130 7.46 18.39 -4.29
C SER A 130 6.81 18.89 -2.99
N GLY A 131 7.54 19.72 -2.23
CA GLY A 131 7.08 20.22 -0.93
C GLY A 131 7.20 19.24 0.23
N GLY A 132 7.79 18.06 0.02
CA GLY A 132 7.99 17.05 1.06
C GLY A 132 9.37 17.08 1.69
N GLY A 133 9.89 18.24 2.11
CA GLY A 133 11.09 18.40 2.96
C GLY A 133 12.45 17.95 2.40
N ILE A 134 12.49 17.07 1.39
CA ILE A 134 13.71 16.62 0.72
C ILE A 134 13.97 17.52 -0.50
N PRO A 135 15.21 18.05 -0.68
CA PRO A 135 15.52 18.91 -1.80
C PRO A 135 15.27 18.21 -3.15
N PRO A 136 14.76 18.94 -4.17
CA PRO A 136 14.44 18.37 -5.48
C PRO A 136 15.68 17.91 -6.26
N ASP A 137 16.88 18.32 -5.85
CA ASP A 137 18.15 17.94 -6.46
C ASP A 137 18.47 16.45 -6.31
N TYR A 138 17.82 15.75 -5.38
CA TYR A 138 17.98 14.32 -5.18
C TYR A 138 16.85 13.53 -5.88
N PRO A 139 17.15 12.77 -6.95
CA PRO A 139 16.13 12.00 -7.67
C PRO A 139 15.57 10.83 -6.84
N SER A 140 16.36 10.33 -5.89
CA SER A 140 15.97 9.30 -4.93
C SER A 140 16.79 9.43 -3.64
N VAL A 141 16.18 9.00 -2.53
CA VAL A 141 16.87 8.82 -1.25
C VAL A 141 16.72 7.38 -0.78
N GLU A 142 17.71 6.88 -0.06
CA GLU A 142 17.62 5.59 0.62
C GLU A 142 16.95 5.79 1.98
N LEU A 143 15.91 5.02 2.24
CA LEU A 143 15.29 4.86 3.55
C LEU A 143 15.82 3.58 4.17
N LYS A 144 16.32 3.68 5.40
CA LYS A 144 16.72 2.53 6.21
C LYS A 144 16.00 2.54 7.54
N MET A 145 15.19 1.53 7.78
CA MET A 145 14.48 1.32 9.04
C MET A 145 15.11 0.15 9.79
N THR A 146 15.46 0.35 11.06
CA THR A 146 16.03 -0.74 11.89
C THR A 146 15.10 -1.06 13.05
N PHE A 147 14.69 -2.32 13.14
CA PHE A 147 13.67 -2.82 14.05
C PHE A 147 14.31 -3.53 15.23
N ARG A 148 14.53 -2.81 16.34
CA ARG A 148 15.26 -3.33 17.51
C ARG A 148 14.46 -4.35 18.33
N GLU A 149 13.15 -4.42 18.11
CA GLU A 149 12.21 -5.29 18.84
C GLU A 149 11.52 -6.31 17.92
N GLY A 150 12.05 -6.50 16.70
CA GLY A 150 11.43 -7.36 15.69
C GLY A 150 10.36 -6.64 14.85
N GLY A 151 9.65 -7.39 14.00
CA GLY A 151 8.62 -6.85 13.11
C GLY A 151 9.12 -6.37 11.73
N ALA A 152 10.42 -6.47 11.42
CA ALA A 152 10.95 -6.06 10.11
C ALA A 152 10.37 -6.87 8.94
N PHE A 153 10.20 -8.19 9.13
CA PHE A 153 9.62 -9.07 8.11
C PHE A 153 8.12 -8.82 7.96
N ASP A 154 7.39 -8.69 9.07
CA ASP A 154 5.95 -8.39 9.06
C ASP A 154 5.67 -7.05 8.38
N PHE A 155 6.48 -6.03 8.70
CA PHE A 155 6.46 -4.72 8.03
C PHE A 155 6.67 -4.87 6.52
N HIS A 156 7.71 -5.61 6.10
CA HIS A 156 8.01 -5.81 4.69
C HIS A 156 6.88 -6.55 3.95
N SER A 157 6.39 -7.66 4.50
CA SER A 157 5.29 -8.43 3.91
C SER A 157 4.01 -7.61 3.80
N CYS A 158 3.66 -6.87 4.85
CA CYS A 158 2.50 -5.97 4.81
C CYS A 158 2.64 -4.89 3.73
N LEU A 159 3.82 -4.27 3.64
CA LEU A 159 4.08 -3.24 2.64
C LEU A 159 3.97 -3.77 1.21
N GLU A 160 4.58 -4.93 0.90
CA GLU A 160 4.52 -5.51 -0.44
C GLU A 160 3.09 -5.93 -0.81
N GLN A 161 2.32 -6.50 0.12
CA GLN A 161 0.90 -6.82 -0.11
C GLN A 161 0.08 -5.58 -0.47
N ILE A 162 0.29 -4.47 0.23
CA ILE A 162 -0.41 -3.21 -0.07
C ILE A 162 0.06 -2.61 -1.39
N LYS A 163 1.37 -2.62 -1.67
CA LYS A 163 1.92 -2.17 -2.96
C LYS A 163 1.30 -2.93 -4.12
N GLU A 164 1.26 -4.25 -4.05
CA GLU A 164 0.68 -5.11 -5.10
C GLU A 164 -0.79 -4.76 -5.35
N ARG A 165 -1.59 -4.64 -4.29
CA ARG A 165 -3.01 -4.26 -4.41
C ARG A 165 -3.18 -2.87 -5.00
N LEU A 166 -2.37 -1.89 -4.59
CA LEU A 166 -2.43 -0.55 -5.17
C LEU A 166 -2.11 -0.59 -6.67
N TYR A 167 -1.09 -1.33 -7.10
CA TYR A 167 -0.78 -1.48 -8.53
C TYR A 167 -1.93 -2.10 -9.31
N GLN A 168 -2.59 -3.13 -8.79
CA GLN A 168 -3.77 -3.75 -9.41
C GLN A 168 -4.92 -2.75 -9.56
N VAL A 169 -5.19 -1.93 -8.53
CA VAL A 169 -6.24 -0.90 -8.60
C VAL A 169 -5.92 0.14 -9.68
N TYR A 170 -4.66 0.59 -9.75
CA TYR A 170 -4.25 1.56 -10.77
C TYR A 170 -4.23 0.97 -12.19
N SER A 171 -3.89 -0.30 -12.37
CA SER A 171 -3.91 -0.94 -13.70
C SER A 171 -5.34 -1.09 -14.21
N VAL A 172 -6.27 -1.57 -13.37
CA VAL A 172 -7.69 -1.72 -13.74
C VAL A 172 -8.33 -0.37 -14.08
N ALA A 173 -8.05 0.67 -13.28
CA ALA A 173 -8.56 2.02 -13.54
C ALA A 173 -8.05 2.60 -14.88
N ARG A 174 -6.79 2.29 -15.24
CA ARG A 174 -6.18 2.72 -16.51
C ARG A 174 -6.76 1.97 -17.70
N GLU A 175 -7.05 0.68 -17.54
CA GLU A 175 -7.63 -0.18 -18.58
C GLU A 175 -9.10 0.14 -18.85
N HIS A 176 -9.86 0.55 -17.82
CA HIS A 176 -11.29 0.86 -17.93
C HIS A 176 -11.59 2.29 -18.41
N GLY A 177 -10.59 3.05 -18.87
CA GLY A 177 -10.81 4.34 -19.56
C GLY A 177 -11.45 5.44 -18.70
N GLY A 178 -11.36 5.34 -17.37
CA GLY A 178 -11.92 6.31 -16.44
C GLY A 178 -11.16 7.64 -16.48
N THR A 179 -11.75 8.65 -17.10
CA THR A 179 -11.31 10.04 -17.05
C THR A 179 -11.41 10.53 -15.60
N GLY A 180 -10.27 10.95 -15.04
CA GLY A 180 -10.26 11.84 -13.88
C GLY A 180 -9.91 11.19 -12.54
N THR A 181 -8.91 11.78 -11.92
CA THR A 181 -8.50 11.67 -10.52
C THR A 181 -9.59 12.17 -9.57
N SER A 182 -10.75 11.53 -9.55
CA SER A 182 -11.85 11.89 -8.64
C SER A 182 -12.74 10.68 -8.38
N GLY A 183 -12.50 10.02 -7.24
CA GLY A 183 -13.55 9.22 -6.59
C GLY A 183 -13.49 7.70 -6.77
N VAL A 184 -12.33 7.11 -7.08
CA VAL A 184 -12.16 5.68 -6.77
C VAL A 184 -11.99 5.59 -5.25
N ASP A 185 -13.02 5.08 -4.60
CA ASP A 185 -13.15 4.99 -3.15
C ASP A 185 -12.16 3.94 -2.61
N LEU A 186 -10.89 4.36 -2.50
CA LEU A 186 -9.75 3.55 -2.05
C LEU A 186 -9.91 3.03 -0.60
N ALA A 187 -10.94 3.48 0.12
CA ALA A 187 -11.33 2.96 1.43
C ALA A 187 -12.46 1.93 1.41
N ASN A 188 -13.20 1.79 0.31
CA ASN A 188 -14.38 0.94 0.21
C ASN A 188 -14.17 -0.33 -0.62
N MET A 189 -13.02 -0.50 -1.30
CA MET A 189 -12.63 -1.84 -1.75
C MET A 189 -12.03 -2.60 -0.58
N ASP A 190 -12.94 -3.30 0.10
CA ASP A 190 -12.74 -4.26 1.16
C ASP A 190 -11.41 -5.03 1.01
N LEU A 191 -10.51 -4.82 1.97
CA LEU A 191 -9.20 -5.48 2.03
C LEU A 191 -9.32 -6.93 2.53
N GLU A 192 -10.54 -7.41 2.78
CA GLU A 192 -10.80 -8.76 3.28
C GLU A 192 -10.44 -9.81 2.23
N GLN A 193 -9.78 -10.87 2.71
CA GLN A 193 -9.42 -12.02 1.90
C GLN A 193 -10.68 -12.55 1.22
N LEU A 194 -10.58 -12.81 -0.10
CA LEU A 194 -11.60 -13.55 -0.82
C LEU A 194 -12.06 -14.73 0.05
N PRO A 195 -13.37 -14.99 0.17
CA PRO A 195 -13.85 -16.15 0.91
C PRO A 195 -13.09 -17.38 0.39
N ALA A 196 -12.34 -18.05 1.26
CA ALA A 196 -11.77 -19.34 0.90
C ALA A 196 -12.94 -20.21 0.49
N TYR A 197 -12.89 -20.77 -0.72
CA TYR A 197 -13.94 -21.66 -1.20
C TYR A 197 -14.09 -22.80 -0.19
N GLU A 198 -15.16 -22.77 0.60
CA GLU A 198 -15.52 -23.92 1.40
C GLU A 198 -15.97 -25.01 0.43
N PRO A 199 -15.26 -26.15 0.34
CA PRO A 199 -15.77 -27.27 -0.43
C PRO A 199 -17.14 -27.65 0.13
N ALA A 200 -18.13 -27.75 -0.76
CA ALA A 200 -19.48 -28.15 -0.40
C ALA A 200 -19.41 -29.41 0.48
N ARG A 201 -19.90 -29.32 1.71
CA ARG A 201 -20.08 -30.49 2.57
C ARG A 201 -20.99 -31.45 1.81
N GLU A 202 -20.44 -32.60 1.42
CA GLU A 202 -21.20 -33.73 0.92
C GLU A 202 -22.16 -34.14 2.05
N PHE A 203 -23.42 -33.71 1.94
CA PHE A 203 -24.49 -34.25 2.76
C PHE A 203 -24.73 -35.67 2.27
N THR A 204 -24.15 -36.63 2.99
CA THR A 204 -24.49 -38.04 2.84
C THR A 204 -25.96 -38.21 3.24
N ASP A 205 -26.77 -38.60 2.25
CA ASP A 205 -28.17 -38.96 2.38
C ASP A 205 -28.34 -40.00 3.49
N ALA A 206 -28.96 -39.58 4.59
CA ALA A 206 -29.57 -40.47 5.56
C ALA A 206 -30.99 -39.97 5.81
N ALA A 207 -31.93 -40.55 5.05
CA ALA A 207 -33.36 -40.36 5.26
C ALA A 207 -33.78 -40.70 6.70
N PRO A 208 -34.79 -40.00 7.23
CA PRO A 208 -35.81 -40.70 7.98
C PRO A 208 -37.24 -40.34 7.57
N ILE A 209 -38.12 -41.21 8.03
CA ILE A 209 -39.48 -41.50 7.62
C ILE A 209 -40.49 -40.69 8.46
N VAL A 210 -41.44 -40.04 7.77
CA VAL A 210 -42.88 -39.77 8.09
C VAL A 210 -43.27 -39.19 9.47
N ALA A 211 -43.96 -38.03 9.45
CA ALA A 211 -45.23 -37.79 10.16
C ALA A 211 -45.94 -36.52 9.64
N GLN A 212 -47.23 -36.67 9.32
CA GLN A 212 -48.18 -35.61 8.92
C GLN A 212 -48.61 -34.76 10.12
N ASP A 213 -48.87 -33.46 9.94
CA ASP A 213 -50.15 -32.80 10.28
C ASP A 213 -50.19 -31.31 9.88
N SER A 214 -51.41 -30.84 9.56
CA SER A 214 -51.92 -29.46 9.62
C SER A 214 -51.64 -28.46 8.48
N GLY A 215 -52.74 -27.99 7.88
CA GLY A 215 -52.94 -26.55 7.62
C GLY A 215 -53.15 -26.10 6.17
N VAL A 216 -54.40 -25.89 5.79
CA VAL A 216 -54.88 -25.38 4.50
C VAL A 216 -54.65 -23.85 4.39
N ALA A 217 -54.09 -23.34 3.28
CA ALA A 217 -54.62 -22.21 2.48
C ALA A 217 -53.64 -21.63 1.42
N SER A 218 -54.22 -21.32 0.25
CA SER A 218 -53.84 -20.29 -0.74
C SER A 218 -52.83 -20.60 -1.84
N THR A 219 -53.39 -21.02 -2.98
CA THR A 219 -53.11 -20.56 -4.37
C THR A 219 -52.65 -19.09 -4.42
N THR A 220 -51.73 -18.58 -5.25
CA THR A 220 -51.15 -18.95 -6.55
C THR A 220 -50.04 -17.92 -6.85
N GLY A 221 -48.94 -18.33 -7.48
CA GLY A 221 -48.04 -17.42 -8.21
C GLY A 221 -46.74 -17.03 -7.49
N SER A 222 -45.79 -17.97 -7.38
CA SER A 222 -44.37 -17.63 -7.17
C SER A 222 -43.55 -18.26 -8.29
N SER A 223 -43.05 -17.42 -9.18
CA SER A 223 -42.10 -17.79 -10.23
C SER A 223 -40.78 -18.18 -9.60
N ARG A 224 -40.55 -19.49 -9.54
CA ARG A 224 -39.30 -20.17 -9.21
C ARG A 224 -38.13 -19.58 -10.02
N PRO A 225 -37.01 -19.13 -9.40
CA PRO A 225 -35.80 -18.88 -10.15
C PRO A 225 -35.27 -20.23 -10.64
N GLU A 226 -35.05 -20.35 -11.93
CA GLU A 226 -34.53 -21.57 -12.55
C GLU A 226 -33.15 -21.87 -11.98
N THR A 227 -33.03 -23.05 -11.39
CA THR A 227 -31.76 -23.72 -11.12
C THR A 227 -31.03 -23.89 -12.46
N PHE A 228 -30.02 -23.05 -12.72
CA PHE A 228 -29.09 -23.27 -13.81
C PHE A 228 -28.32 -24.56 -13.51
N THR A 229 -28.68 -25.62 -14.23
CA THR A 229 -27.92 -26.87 -14.24
C THR A 229 -26.88 -26.68 -15.33
N ALA A 230 -25.60 -26.72 -14.97
CA ALA A 230 -24.52 -26.66 -15.96
C ALA A 230 -24.74 -27.80 -16.96
N PRO A 231 -24.72 -27.54 -18.28
CA PRO A 231 -24.82 -28.59 -19.28
C PRO A 231 -23.69 -29.60 -19.05
N ALA A 232 -24.04 -30.86 -18.83
CA ALA A 232 -23.06 -31.94 -18.65
C ALA A 232 -22.41 -32.38 -19.98
N GLU A 233 -22.75 -31.72 -21.09
CA GLU A 233 -22.30 -32.05 -22.43
C GLU A 233 -21.56 -30.83 -23.01
N PRO A 234 -20.36 -31.02 -23.60
CA PRO A 234 -19.66 -29.92 -24.23
C PRO A 234 -20.49 -29.33 -25.38
N PRO A 235 -20.30 -28.04 -25.72
CA PRO A 235 -21.01 -27.40 -26.83
C PRO A 235 -20.85 -28.24 -28.11
N PRO A 236 -21.90 -28.38 -28.93
CA PRO A 236 -21.76 -29.00 -30.24
C PRO A 236 -20.66 -28.27 -31.03
N ASP A 237 -19.79 -29.04 -31.68
CA ASP A 237 -18.53 -28.64 -32.37
C ASP A 237 -17.27 -28.42 -31.49
N TYR A 238 -17.31 -28.70 -30.19
CA TYR A 238 -16.11 -28.55 -29.33
C TYR A 238 -14.95 -29.49 -29.71
N GLU A 239 -15.23 -30.73 -30.12
CA GLU A 239 -14.20 -31.67 -30.58
C GLU A 239 -13.53 -31.21 -31.88
N GLU A 240 -14.29 -30.61 -32.80
CA GLU A 240 -13.76 -30.07 -34.05
C GLU A 240 -12.87 -28.85 -33.77
N ALA A 241 -13.28 -27.95 -32.87
CA ALA A 241 -12.46 -26.82 -32.43
C ALA A 241 -11.14 -27.26 -31.77
N GLN A 242 -11.15 -28.33 -30.96
CA GLN A 242 -9.93 -28.91 -30.40
C GLN A 242 -9.04 -29.54 -31.46
N ALA A 243 -9.62 -30.30 -32.40
CA ALA A 243 -8.86 -30.92 -33.48
C ALA A 243 -8.19 -29.87 -34.39
N HIS A 244 -8.86 -28.75 -34.64
CA HIS A 244 -8.28 -27.61 -35.37
C HIS A 244 -7.13 -26.95 -34.61
N ALA A 245 -7.24 -26.76 -33.29
CA ALA A 245 -6.16 -26.19 -32.50
C ALA A 245 -4.90 -27.08 -32.49
N VAL A 246 -5.09 -28.40 -32.34
CA VAL A 246 -3.97 -29.36 -32.33
C VAL A 246 -3.30 -29.48 -33.70
N SER A 247 -4.08 -29.44 -34.79
CA SER A 247 -3.52 -29.50 -36.15
C SER A 247 -2.71 -28.27 -36.51
N VAL A 248 -3.16 -27.07 -36.13
CA VAL A 248 -2.42 -25.82 -36.36
C VAL A 248 -1.08 -25.80 -35.59
N ASP A 249 -1.07 -26.26 -34.33
CA ASP A 249 0.16 -26.33 -33.53
C ASP A 249 1.18 -27.34 -34.11
N LEU A 250 0.72 -28.49 -34.62
CA LEU A 250 1.57 -29.48 -35.26
C LEU A 250 2.19 -28.96 -36.56
N ASP A 251 1.39 -28.32 -37.42
CA ASP A 251 1.87 -27.72 -38.67
C ASP A 251 2.90 -26.62 -38.41
N GLN A 252 2.71 -25.81 -37.37
CA GLN A 252 3.65 -24.77 -36.98
C GLN A 252 4.98 -25.37 -36.51
N ARG A 253 4.96 -26.42 -35.69
CA ARG A 253 6.19 -27.11 -35.27
C ARG A 253 6.92 -27.77 -36.44
N LEU A 254 6.21 -28.35 -37.40
CA LEU A 254 6.83 -28.94 -38.60
C LEU A 254 7.50 -27.88 -39.47
N ARG A 255 6.91 -26.69 -39.61
CA ARG A 255 7.54 -25.56 -40.33
C ARG A 255 8.80 -25.07 -39.63
N GLU A 256 8.75 -24.91 -38.31
CA GLU A 256 9.93 -24.51 -37.51
C GLU A 256 11.05 -25.54 -37.58
N GLN A 257 10.75 -26.84 -37.71
CA GLN A 257 11.75 -27.88 -37.91
C GLN A 257 12.34 -27.89 -39.32
N ALA A 258 11.53 -27.58 -40.34
CA ALA A 258 11.98 -27.51 -41.73
C ALA A 258 12.90 -26.30 -41.99
N GLU A 259 12.69 -25.18 -41.28
CA GLU A 259 13.55 -23.98 -41.38
C GLU A 259 14.90 -24.11 -40.64
N ARG A 260 15.07 -25.16 -39.83
CA ARG A 260 16.30 -25.44 -39.07
C ARG A 260 17.25 -26.43 -39.75
N GLN A 261 16.96 -26.87 -40.98
CA GLN A 261 17.85 -27.67 -41.83
C GLN A 261 18.36 -26.84 -43.00
#